data_AF-A0AAD2NZ98-F1
#
_entry.id   AF-A0AAD2NZ98-F1
#
_cell.length_a   1.000
_cell.length_b   1.000
_cell.length_c   1.000
_cell.angle_alpha   90.00
_cell.angle_beta   90.00
_cell.angle_gamma   90.00
#
_symmetry.space_group_name_H-M   'P 1'
#
loop_
_entity.id
_entity.type
_entity.pdbx_description
1 polymer ?
#
loop_
_entity_poly.entity_id
_entity_poly.type
_entity_poly.pdbx_seq_one_letter_code
_entity_poly.pdbx_strand_id
1 'polypeptide(L)'
;MARTTRPLTNTEVLRAKALEKDLTLHDGDGLFLLVKTNGKKLWRFRYQRPATKQRTMMGLGAFPTLSLADARRLRANYLSLLANGIDPQIQAEIAEEQQQIALDSIFSTVAANWFQLKSKSVTPDYAKDIWRSLEKDVFPAIGEIPVQQ
;
A
#
# COMPACT_ATOMS: atom_id res chain seq x y z
N MET A 1 -21.16 -19.57 -23.42
CA MET A 1 -21.90 -18.50 -22.71
C MET A 1 -21.06 -18.05 -21.52
N ALA A 2 -20.89 -16.74 -21.31
CA ALA A 2 -20.19 -16.23 -20.12
C ALA A 2 -21.00 -16.58 -18.87
N ARG A 3 -20.37 -17.13 -17.82
CA ARG A 3 -21.04 -17.36 -16.53
C ARG A 3 -21.26 -16.01 -15.86
N THR A 4 -22.51 -15.57 -15.76
CA THR A 4 -22.88 -14.37 -14.99
C THR A 4 -22.83 -14.69 -13.50
N THR A 5 -21.96 -14.00 -12.77
CA THR A 5 -21.86 -14.12 -11.31
C THR A 5 -22.94 -13.27 -10.66
N ARG A 6 -23.69 -13.84 -9.71
CA ARG A 6 -24.64 -13.07 -8.89
C ARG A 6 -23.84 -12.18 -7.90
N PRO A 7 -24.09 -10.86 -7.87
CA PRO A 7 -23.42 -9.97 -6.93
C PRO A 7 -23.82 -10.28 -5.48
N LEU A 8 -22.90 -10.06 -4.55
CA LEU A 8 -23.13 -10.28 -3.13
C LEU A 8 -24.01 -9.18 -2.53
N THR A 9 -24.68 -9.53 -1.44
CA THR A 9 -25.43 -8.59 -0.60
C THR A 9 -24.71 -8.37 0.74
N ASN A 10 -24.98 -7.25 1.40
CA ASN A 10 -24.38 -6.94 2.71
C ASN A 10 -24.73 -8.02 3.75
N THR A 11 -25.94 -8.57 3.70
CA THR A 11 -26.41 -9.63 4.60
C THR A 11 -25.67 -10.95 4.35
N GLU A 12 -25.42 -11.32 3.09
CA GLU A 12 -24.61 -12.48 2.74
C GLU A 12 -23.17 -12.32 3.23
N VAL A 13 -22.55 -11.16 3.00
CA VAL A 13 -21.18 -10.85 3.50
C VAL A 13 -21.11 -10.95 5.02
N LEU A 14 -22.09 -10.39 5.73
CA LEU A 14 -22.16 -10.43 7.20
C LEU A 14 -22.33 -11.85 7.73
N ARG A 15 -23.24 -12.64 7.14
CA ARG A 15 -23.56 -14.00 7.61
C ARG A 15 -22.56 -15.06 7.18
N ALA A 16 -21.74 -14.79 6.17
CA ALA A 16 -20.74 -15.72 5.68
C ALA A 16 -19.78 -16.15 6.80
N LYS A 17 -19.63 -17.47 6.95
CA LYS A 17 -18.70 -18.12 7.89
C LYS A 17 -18.09 -19.34 7.20
N ALA A 18 -16.78 -19.51 7.36
CA ALA A 18 -16.08 -20.71 6.96
C ALA A 18 -16.01 -21.66 8.16
N LEU A 19 -16.28 -22.95 7.94
CA LEU A 19 -16.22 -23.98 8.97
C LEU A 19 -14.90 -24.75 8.85
N GLU A 20 -14.83 -25.67 7.89
CA GLU A 20 -13.67 -26.56 7.74
C GLU A 20 -12.65 -26.04 6.72
N LYS A 21 -13.10 -25.25 5.74
CA LYS A 21 -12.26 -24.74 4.65
C LYS A 21 -12.62 -23.29 4.33
N ASP A 22 -11.60 -22.54 3.92
CA ASP A 22 -11.76 -21.18 3.43
C ASP A 22 -12.83 -21.11 2.33
N LEU A 23 -13.79 -20.21 2.52
CA LEU A 23 -14.93 -20.01 1.62
C LEU A 23 -14.65 -18.80 0.73
N THR A 24 -14.82 -18.99 -0.58
CA THR A 24 -14.71 -17.91 -1.56
C THR A 24 -16.08 -17.53 -2.08
N LEU A 25 -16.48 -16.27 -1.90
CA LEU A 25 -17.75 -15.72 -2.37
C LEU A 25 -17.47 -14.68 -3.45
N HIS A 26 -17.95 -14.92 -4.67
CA HIS A 26 -17.69 -14.04 -5.81
C HIS A 26 -18.73 -12.93 -5.91
N ASP A 27 -18.26 -11.68 -6.13
CA ASP A 27 -19.14 -10.52 -6.34
C ASP A 27 -19.26 -10.13 -7.83
N GLY A 28 -18.33 -10.59 -8.67
CA GLY A 28 -18.29 -10.26 -10.10
C GLY A 28 -17.11 -9.37 -10.47
N ASP A 29 -16.79 -9.34 -11.77
CA ASP A 29 -15.67 -8.57 -12.34
C ASP A 29 -14.35 -8.78 -11.60
N GLY A 30 -14.05 -10.02 -11.23
CA GLY A 30 -12.81 -10.36 -10.53
C GLY A 30 -12.81 -10.07 -9.02
N LEU A 31 -13.81 -9.39 -8.47
CA LEU A 31 -13.95 -9.17 -7.02
C LEU A 31 -14.56 -10.39 -6.33
N PHE A 32 -13.98 -10.76 -5.18
CA PHE A 32 -14.50 -11.81 -4.32
C PHE A 32 -14.10 -11.58 -2.85
N LEU A 33 -14.88 -12.15 -1.95
CA LEU A 33 -14.61 -12.22 -0.53
C LEU A 33 -14.03 -13.58 -0.18
N LEU A 34 -12.85 -13.60 0.42
CA LEU A 34 -12.27 -14.78 1.03
C LEU A 34 -12.60 -14.78 2.53
N VAL A 35 -13.44 -15.72 2.95
CA VAL A 35 -13.77 -15.95 4.35
C VAL A 35 -12.90 -17.09 4.86
N LYS A 36 -11.97 -16.75 5.75
CA LYS A 36 -11.06 -17.71 6.36
C LYS A 36 -11.75 -18.47 7.49
N THR A 37 -11.30 -19.69 7.77
CA THR A 37 -11.78 -20.49 8.93
C THR A 37 -11.57 -19.79 10.28
N ASN A 38 -10.58 -18.90 10.38
CA ASN A 38 -10.36 -18.05 11.55
C ASN A 38 -11.34 -16.87 11.68
N GLY A 39 -12.36 -16.79 10.83
CA GLY A 39 -13.38 -15.74 10.83
C GLY A 39 -12.98 -14.44 10.11
N LYS A 40 -11.72 -14.29 9.67
CA LYS A 40 -11.29 -13.11 8.90
C LYS A 40 -11.93 -13.11 7.51
N LYS A 41 -12.42 -11.95 7.09
CA LYS A 41 -13.06 -11.74 5.79
C LYS A 41 -12.22 -10.76 4.98
N LEU A 42 -11.68 -11.21 3.86
CA LEU A 42 -10.70 -10.46 3.06
C LEU A 42 -11.24 -10.22 1.67
N TRP A 43 -11.32 -8.96 1.26
CA TRP A 43 -11.61 -8.58 -0.10
C TRP A 43 -10.40 -8.80 -0.98
N ARG A 44 -10.60 -9.50 -2.10
CA ARG A 44 -9.57 -9.80 -3.08
C ARG A 44 -10.08 -9.52 -4.47
N PHE A 45 -9.18 -9.05 -5.33
CA PHE A 45 -9.45 -8.72 -6.71
C PHE A 45 -8.52 -9.52 -7.61
N ARG A 46 -9.10 -10.25 -8.57
CA ARG A 46 -8.38 -11.05 -9.56
C ARG A 46 -8.48 -10.36 -10.91
N TYR A 47 -7.35 -10.16 -11.56
CA TYR A 47 -7.25 -9.53 -12.87
C TYR A 47 -6.13 -10.16 -13.71
N GLN A 48 -5.97 -9.71 -14.95
CA GLN A 48 -4.83 -10.06 -15.79
C GLN A 48 -3.94 -8.84 -15.99
N ARG A 49 -2.64 -9.00 -15.79
CA ARG A 49 -1.68 -7.91 -16.00
C ARG A 49 -1.72 -7.45 -17.47
N PRO A 50 -1.81 -6.15 -17.77
CA PRO A 50 -1.89 -5.66 -19.14
C PRO A 50 -0.72 -6.10 -20.02
N ALA A 51 0.51 -6.04 -19.47
CA ALA A 51 1.75 -6.34 -20.19
C ALA A 51 2.00 -7.84 -20.39
N THR A 52 1.92 -8.65 -19.34
CA THR A 52 2.29 -10.08 -19.40
C THR A 52 1.11 -11.03 -19.61
N LYS A 53 -0.13 -10.52 -19.56
CA LYS A 53 -1.39 -11.29 -19.56
C LYS A 53 -1.51 -12.34 -18.45
N GLN A 54 -0.58 -12.34 -17.49
CA GLN A 54 -0.58 -13.26 -16.36
C GLN A 54 -1.76 -12.97 -15.44
N ARG A 55 -2.44 -14.02 -14.98
CA ARG A 55 -3.48 -13.89 -13.97
C ARG A 55 -2.85 -13.55 -12.62
N THR A 56 -3.30 -12.46 -12.02
CA THR A 56 -2.78 -11.94 -10.75
C THR A 56 -3.93 -11.69 -9.78
N MET A 57 -3.60 -11.72 -8.49
CA MET A 57 -4.52 -11.48 -7.39
C MET A 57 -3.95 -10.37 -6.51
N MET A 58 -4.82 -9.43 -6.13
CA MET A 58 -4.51 -8.32 -5.25
C MET A 58 -5.45 -8.36 -4.03
N GLY A 59 -4.92 -8.05 -2.85
CA GLY A 59 -5.73 -7.80 -1.67
C GLY A 59 -6.24 -6.36 -1.66
N LEU A 60 -7.52 -6.16 -1.38
CA LEU A 60 -8.12 -4.82 -1.27
C LEU A 60 -8.22 -4.35 0.20
N GLY A 61 -8.38 -5.29 1.13
CA GLY A 61 -8.57 -4.99 2.54
C GLY A 61 -9.41 -6.05 3.25
N ALA A 62 -9.68 -5.84 4.53
CA ALA A 62 -10.50 -6.72 5.35
C ALA A 62 -11.87 -6.10 5.63
N PHE A 63 -12.92 -6.92 5.69
CA PHE A 63 -14.21 -6.54 6.25
C PHE A 63 -14.15 -6.70 7.79
N PRO A 64 -14.72 -5.76 8.59
CA PRO A 64 -15.61 -4.66 8.23
C PRO A 64 -14.92 -3.33 7.86
N THR A 65 -13.59 -3.22 8.01
CA THR A 65 -12.85 -1.98 7.72
C THR A 65 -13.10 -1.47 6.30
N LEU A 66 -13.16 -2.37 5.34
CA LEU A 66 -13.58 -2.10 3.97
C LEU A 66 -14.96 -2.71 3.72
N SER A 67 -15.96 -1.86 3.46
CA SER A 67 -17.32 -2.32 3.17
C SER A 67 -17.43 -2.94 1.77
N LEU A 68 -18.52 -3.66 1.49
CA LEU A 68 -18.80 -4.19 0.15
C LEU A 68 -18.90 -3.07 -0.89
N ALA A 69 -19.52 -1.94 -0.53
CA ALA A 69 -19.64 -0.79 -1.43
C ALA A 69 -18.27 -0.21 -1.77
N ASP A 70 -17.39 -0.08 -0.77
CA ASP A 70 -16.04 0.45 -0.97
C ASP A 70 -15.17 -0.50 -1.79
N ALA A 71 -15.28 -1.81 -1.54
CA ALA A 71 -14.61 -2.82 -2.35
C ALA A 71 -15.03 -2.76 -3.82
N ARG A 72 -16.32 -2.49 -4.12
CA ARG A 72 -16.81 -2.27 -5.49
C ARG A 72 -16.28 -0.97 -6.11
N ARG A 73 -16.19 0.11 -5.32
CA ARG A 73 -15.58 1.38 -5.78
C ARG A 73 -14.12 1.18 -6.16
N LEU A 74 -13.32 0.54 -5.30
CA LEU A 74 -11.92 0.22 -5.58
C LEU A 74 -11.77 -0.68 -6.81
N ARG A 75 -12.63 -1.70 -6.95
CA ARG A 75 -12.68 -2.55 -8.14
C ARG A 75 -12.91 -1.73 -9.41
N ALA A 76 -13.88 -0.83 -9.42
CA ALA A 76 -14.17 0.02 -10.58
C ALA A 76 -12.96 0.89 -10.96
N ASN A 77 -12.30 1.49 -9.97
CA ASN A 77 -11.08 2.26 -10.18
C ASN A 77 -9.97 1.38 -10.81
N TYR A 78 -9.73 0.19 -10.27
CA TYR A 78 -8.70 -0.72 -10.82
C TYR A 78 -9.04 -1.23 -12.21
N LEU A 79 -10.31 -1.48 -12.53
CA LEU A 79 -10.72 -1.83 -13.89
C LEU A 79 -10.46 -0.67 -14.86
N SER A 80 -10.67 0.58 -14.43
CA SER A 80 -10.34 1.74 -15.27
C SER A 80 -8.82 1.88 -15.53
N LEU A 81 -7.99 1.63 -14.52
CA LEU A 81 -6.52 1.59 -14.69
C LEU A 81 -6.11 0.50 -15.69
N LEU A 82 -6.68 -0.70 -15.54
CA LEU A 82 -6.42 -1.82 -16.45
C LEU A 82 -6.87 -1.55 -17.88
N ALA A 83 -7.98 -0.84 -18.06
CA ALA A 83 -8.45 -0.40 -19.38
C ALA A 83 -7.46 0.56 -20.04
N ASN A 84 -6.76 1.39 -19.25
CA ASN A 84 -5.68 2.26 -19.70
C ASN A 84 -4.32 1.54 -19.84
N GLY A 85 -4.28 0.22 -19.64
CA GLY A 85 -3.05 -0.57 -19.72
C GLY A 85 -2.13 -0.45 -18.51
N ILE A 86 -2.59 0.17 -17.42
CA ILE A 86 -1.82 0.38 -16.20
C ILE A 86 -2.09 -0.77 -15.22
N ASP A 87 -1.02 -1.35 -14.66
CA ASP A 87 -1.13 -2.39 -13.65
C ASP A 87 -1.29 -1.76 -12.24
N PRO A 88 -2.41 -1.99 -11.52
CA PRO A 88 -2.65 -1.39 -10.22
C PRO A 88 -1.61 -1.74 -9.15
N GLN A 89 -1.00 -2.93 -9.21
CA GLN A 89 0.04 -3.30 -8.25
C GLN A 89 1.34 -2.55 -8.49
N ILE A 90 1.75 -2.42 -9.75
CA ILE A 90 2.96 -1.70 -10.12
C ILE A 90 2.80 -0.22 -9.80
N GLN A 91 1.62 0.36 -10.08
CA GLN A 91 1.35 1.76 -9.70
C GLN A 91 1.41 1.98 -8.19
N ALA A 92 0.90 1.05 -7.39
CA ALA A 92 0.99 1.13 -5.93
C ALA A 92 2.44 1.04 -5.44
N GLU A 93 3.22 0.12 -6.00
CA GLU A 93 4.65 -0.04 -5.70
C GLU A 93 5.46 1.21 -6.05
N ILE A 94 5.25 1.79 -7.25
CA ILE A 94 5.90 3.05 -7.65
C ILE A 94 5.52 4.19 -6.70
N ALA A 95 4.26 4.29 -6.29
CA ALA A 95 3.83 5.34 -5.37
C ALA A 95 4.48 5.18 -3.98
N GLU A 96 4.61 3.94 -3.48
CA GLU A 96 5.29 3.64 -2.22
C GLU A 96 6.78 3.94 -2.31
N GLU A 97 7.44 3.54 -3.40
CA GLU A 97 8.84 3.85 -3.66
C GLU A 97 9.08 5.36 -3.76
N GLN A 98 8.23 6.09 -4.48
CA GLN A 98 8.32 7.55 -4.56
C GLN A 98 8.14 8.22 -3.19
N GLN A 99 7.23 7.71 -2.36
CA GLN A 99 7.04 8.21 -1.00
C GLN A 99 8.28 7.92 -0.15
N GLN A 100 8.87 6.73 -0.28
CA GLN A 100 10.10 6.37 0.43
C GLN A 100 11.29 7.23 -0.02
N ILE A 101 11.47 7.42 -1.33
CA ILE A 101 12.49 8.32 -1.88
C ILE A 101 12.28 9.73 -1.37
N ALA A 102 11.03 10.22 -1.31
CA ALA A 102 10.74 11.54 -0.78
C ALA A 102 11.17 11.65 0.68
N LEU A 103 10.87 10.66 1.52
CA LEU A 103 11.28 10.61 2.94
C LEU A 103 12.80 10.49 3.12
N ASP A 104 13.47 9.69 2.30
CA ASP A 104 14.92 9.49 2.35
C ASP A 104 15.69 10.70 1.82
N SER A 105 15.08 11.44 0.89
CA SER A 105 15.63 12.68 0.34
C SER A 105 15.39 13.89 1.23
N ILE A 106 14.68 13.75 2.36
CA ILE A 106 14.52 14.84 3.32
C ILE A 106 15.88 15.23 3.92
N PHE A 107 16.17 16.52 4.03
CA PHE A 107 17.45 17.04 4.52
C PHE A 107 17.81 16.48 5.91
N SER A 108 16.86 16.36 6.84
CA SER A 108 17.12 15.76 8.15
C SER A 108 17.59 14.30 8.05
N THR A 109 16.99 13.49 7.17
CA THR A 109 17.40 12.10 6.90
C THR A 109 18.81 12.05 6.31
N VAL A 110 19.09 12.90 5.32
CA VAL A 110 20.42 13.01 4.69
C VAL A 110 21.47 13.48 5.70
N ALA A 111 21.15 14.48 6.52
CA ALA A 111 22.02 15.01 7.57
C ALA A 111 22.31 13.96 8.65
N ALA A 112 21.32 13.14 9.04
CA ALA A 112 21.51 12.03 9.97
C ALA A 112 22.46 10.97 9.39
N ASN A 113 22.27 10.58 8.13
CA ASN A 113 23.14 9.62 7.43
C ASN A 113 24.58 10.15 7.30
N TRP A 114 24.74 11.42 6.93
CA TRP A 114 26.05 12.09 6.92
C TRP A 114 26.68 12.11 8.31
N PHE A 115 25.89 12.43 9.34
CA PHE A 115 26.39 12.55 10.71
C PHE A 115 26.89 11.20 11.25
N GLN A 116 26.29 10.07 10.88
CA GLN A 116 26.78 8.73 11.24
C GLN A 116 28.19 8.44 10.69
N LEU A 117 28.51 8.95 9.50
CA LEU A 117 29.84 8.83 8.92
C LEU A 117 30.80 9.85 9.57
N LYS A 118 30.33 11.09 9.77
CA LYS A 118 31.14 12.17 10.31
C LYS A 118 31.53 11.91 11.76
N SER A 119 30.63 11.37 12.59
CA SER A 119 30.86 11.07 14.00
C SER A 119 32.01 10.10 14.23
N LYS A 120 32.29 9.20 13.28
CA LYS A 120 33.44 8.29 13.33
C LYS A 120 34.79 8.98 13.11
N SER A 121 34.78 10.16 12.50
CA SER A 121 35.99 10.94 12.16
C SER A 121 36.30 12.07 13.14
N VAL A 122 35.44 12.27 14.15
CA VAL A 122 35.57 13.38 15.10
C VAL A 122 35.46 12.89 16.54
N THR A 123 35.86 13.72 17.50
CA THR A 123 35.71 13.40 18.92
C THR A 123 34.23 13.35 19.33
N PRO A 124 33.86 12.54 20.34
CA PRO A 124 32.46 12.39 20.77
C PRO A 124 31.80 13.72 21.18
N ASP A 125 32.55 14.63 21.82
CA ASP A 125 32.01 15.91 22.26
C ASP A 125 31.78 16.86 21.07
N TYR A 126 32.69 16.90 20.11
CA TYR A 126 32.51 17.68 18.89
C TYR A 126 31.37 17.14 18.02
N ALA A 127 31.17 15.82 18.00
CA ALA A 127 30.00 15.21 17.34
C ALA A 127 28.69 15.71 17.98
N LYS A 128 28.58 15.73 19.31
CA LYS A 128 27.39 16.22 20.00
C LYS A 128 27.10 17.68 19.67
N ASP A 129 28.13 18.52 19.62
CA ASP A 129 27.97 19.95 19.30
C ASP A 129 27.49 20.15 17.86
N ILE A 130 28.04 19.41 16.89
CA ILE A 130 27.58 19.42 15.49
C ILE A 130 26.09 19.05 15.42
N TRP A 131 25.70 17.94 16.05
CA TRP A 131 24.31 17.48 16.00
C TRP A 131 23.35 18.48 16.64
N ARG A 132 23.74 19.04 17.79
CA ARG A 132 22.94 20.05 18.49
C ARG A 132 22.72 21.32 17.66
N SER A 133 23.72 21.78 16.91
CA SER A 133 23.55 22.93 16.01
C SER A 133 22.62 22.59 14.84
N LEU A 134 22.73 21.39 14.27
CA LEU A 134 21.81 20.94 13.24
C LEU A 134 20.36 20.90 13.74
N GLU A 135 20.12 20.34 14.93
CA GLU A 135 18.79 20.28 15.55
C GLU A 135 18.21 21.65 15.87
N LYS A 136 19.03 22.58 16.37
CA LYS A 136 18.55 23.87 16.85
C LYS A 136 18.38 24.89 15.72
N ASP A 137 19.31 24.93 14.78
CA ASP A 137 19.46 26.06 13.87
C ASP A 137 19.09 25.69 12.42
N VAL A 138 19.22 24.41 12.04
CA VAL A 138 19.07 23.97 10.64
C VAL A 138 17.77 23.20 10.41
N PHE A 139 17.47 22.20 11.25
CA PHE A 139 16.26 21.39 11.12
C PHE A 139 14.95 22.18 11.21
N PRO A 140 14.81 23.23 12.03
CA PRO A 140 13.58 24.02 12.05
C PRO A 140 13.30 24.77 10.74
N ALA A 141 14.34 25.10 9.98
CA ALA A 141 14.22 25.87 8.74
C ALA A 141 14.12 24.98 7.50
N ILE A 142 14.95 23.94 7.41
CA ILE A 142 15.08 23.12 6.20
C ILE A 142 14.99 21.61 6.44
N GLY A 143 14.73 21.19 7.68
CA GLY A 143 14.79 19.78 8.08
C GLY A 143 13.78 18.87 7.38
N GLU A 144 12.63 19.39 6.94
CA GLU A 144 11.59 18.65 6.20
C GLU A 144 11.67 18.85 4.68
N ILE A 145 12.63 19.65 4.20
CA ILE A 145 12.75 19.98 2.78
C ILE A 145 13.50 18.85 2.05
N PRO A 146 12.98 18.35 0.91
CA PRO A 146 13.71 17.42 0.05
C PRO A 146 14.97 18.05 -0.56
N VAL A 147 16.09 17.32 -0.53
CA VAL A 147 17.41 17.77 -1.02
C VAL A 147 17.49 17.84 -2.56
N GLN A 148 16.50 17.29 -3.27
CA GLN A 148 16.46 17.21 -4.74
C GLN A 148 15.84 18.43 -5.45
N GLN A 149 15.64 19.55 -4.75
CA GLN A 149 15.16 20.81 -5.37
C GLN A 149 16.28 21.60 -6.04
#